data_AF-A0A9X1H843-F1
#
_entry.id   AF-A0A9X1H843-F1
#
_cell.length_a   1.000
_cell.length_b   1.000
_cell.length_c   1.000
_cell.angle_alpha   90.00
_cell.angle_beta   90.00
_cell.angle_gamma   90.00
#
_symmetry.space_group_name_H-M   'P 1'
#
loop_
_entity.id
_entity.type
_entity.pdbx_description
1 polymer ?
#
loop_
_entity_poly.entity_id
_entity_poly.type
_entity_poly.pdbx_seq_one_letter_code
_entity_poly.pdbx_strand_id
1 'polypeptide(L)'
;MAKNTIIFKTGQLLLPEKTELHFITDLLHAGQLELDYIGEESHSQNGHPEEVSLLEFHFETEAPFDYGMQESELKNLLASLLEDGSAQIKTSGNDIMVYL
;
A
#
# COMPACT_ATOMS: atom_id res chain seq x y z
N MET A 1 -0.63 -15.50 -12.58
CA MET A 1 -1.60 -14.40 -12.75
C MET A 1 -0.84 -13.11 -12.58
N ALA A 2 -1.23 -12.03 -13.27
CA ALA A 2 -0.53 -10.76 -13.14
C ALA A 2 -0.79 -10.22 -11.73
N LYS A 3 0.28 -9.86 -11.01
CA LYS A 3 0.19 -9.27 -9.68
C LYS A 3 0.21 -7.76 -9.84
N ASN A 4 -0.86 -7.13 -9.39
CA ASN A 4 -0.96 -5.69 -9.38
C ASN A 4 -0.35 -5.15 -8.10
N THR A 5 0.44 -4.09 -8.22
CA THR A 5 1.08 -3.40 -7.11
C THR A 5 0.58 -1.97 -7.05
N ILE A 6 0.10 -1.56 -5.88
CA ILE A 6 -0.24 -0.19 -5.54
C ILE A 6 0.66 0.25 -4.40
N ILE A 7 1.41 1.33 -4.58
CA ILE A 7 2.32 1.87 -3.57
C ILE A 7 1.77 3.21 -3.08
N PHE A 8 1.58 3.30 -1.78
CA PHE A 8 1.32 4.56 -1.09
C PHE A 8 2.53 4.96 -0.25
N LYS A 9 2.79 6.26 -0.18
CA LYS A 9 3.78 6.84 0.71
C LYS A 9 3.13 7.71 1.77
N THR A 10 3.82 7.85 2.89
CA THR A 10 3.44 8.80 3.92
C THR A 10 4.68 9.31 4.64
N GLY A 11 4.53 10.46 5.29
CA GLY A 11 5.57 11.07 6.11
C GLY A 11 6.01 10.17 7.27
N GLN A 12 6.90 10.69 8.12
CA GLN A 12 7.32 9.96 9.31
C GLN A 12 6.14 9.65 10.22
N LEU A 13 5.74 8.38 10.23
CA LEU A 13 4.78 7.79 11.14
C LEU A 13 5.52 6.91 12.14
N LEU A 14 5.15 7.01 13.41
CA LEU A 14 5.57 6.03 14.41
C LEU A 14 4.80 4.74 14.14
N LEU A 15 5.49 3.74 13.59
CA LEU A 15 4.91 2.43 13.43
C LEU A 15 4.64 1.79 14.79
N PRO A 16 3.46 1.18 15.00
CA PRO A 16 3.26 0.31 16.15
C PRO A 16 4.23 -0.89 16.09
N GLU A 17 4.55 -1.50 17.23
CA GLU A 17 5.39 -2.71 17.29
C GLU A 17 4.84 -3.86 16.42
N LYS A 18 3.52 -3.83 16.17
CA LYS A 18 2.84 -4.74 15.26
C LYS A 18 1.85 -3.96 14.41
N THR A 19 2.08 -3.92 13.10
CA THR A 19 1.14 -3.38 12.12
C THR A 19 -0.02 -4.35 11.96
N GLU A 20 -1.21 -3.93 12.34
CA GLU A 20 -2.44 -4.72 12.22
C GLU A 20 -3.36 -4.17 11.14
N LEU A 21 -4.33 -4.97 10.70
CA LEU A 21 -5.27 -4.61 9.64
C LEU A 21 -5.98 -3.28 9.90
N HIS A 22 -6.47 -3.09 11.12
CA HIS A 22 -7.17 -1.86 11.51
C HIS A 22 -6.32 -0.60 11.31
N PHE A 23 -5.02 -0.68 11.60
CA PHE A 23 -4.10 0.45 11.42
C PHE A 23 -3.98 0.83 9.94
N ILE A 24 -3.91 -0.14 9.05
CA ILE A 24 -3.80 0.10 7.60
C ILE A 24 -5.12 0.66 7.05
N THR A 25 -6.25 0.09 7.47
CA THR A 25 -7.58 0.59 7.10
C THR A 25 -7.79 2.03 7.56
N ASP A 26 -7.37 2.36 8.79
CA ASP A 26 -7.46 3.71 9.32
C ASP A 26 -6.59 4.70 8.54
N LEU A 27 -5.38 4.29 8.10
CA LEU A 27 -4.51 5.14 7.28
C LEU A 27 -5.08 5.42 5.89
N LEU A 28 -5.70 4.42 5.26
CA LEU A 28 -6.41 4.60 3.99
C LEU A 28 -7.56 5.60 4.14
N HIS A 29 -8.33 5.52 5.23
CA HIS A 29 -9.47 6.42 5.49
C HIS A 29 -9.06 7.82 5.94
N ALA A 30 -7.99 7.95 6.72
CA ALA A 30 -7.50 9.24 7.22
C ALA A 30 -6.91 10.12 6.11
N GLY A 31 -6.70 9.57 4.92
CA GLY A 31 -6.13 10.30 3.78
C GLY A 31 -4.66 10.68 3.99
N GLN A 32 -3.95 10.01 4.91
CA GLN A 32 -2.54 10.26 5.21
C GLN A 32 -1.58 9.57 4.26
N LEU A 33 -2.12 8.72 3.39
CA LEU A 33 -1.41 8.01 2.34
C LEU A 33 -1.54 8.78 1.03
N GLU A 34 -0.42 9.02 0.36
CA GLU A 34 -0.36 9.62 -0.98
C GLU A 34 0.03 8.54 -2.00
N LEU A 35 -0.69 8.48 -3.11
CA LEU A 35 -0.42 7.48 -4.16
C LEU A 35 0.92 7.79 -4.83
N ASP A 36 1.85 6.83 -4.80
CA ASP A 36 3.16 6.94 -5.43
C ASP A 36 3.23 6.14 -6.73
N TYR A 37 2.66 4.93 -6.75
CA TYR A 37 2.72 4.05 -7.91
C TYR A 37 1.50 3.13 -8.02
N ILE A 38 1.12 2.82 -9.27
CA ILE A 38 0.15 1.78 -9.59
C ILE A 38 0.53 1.08 -10.90
N GLY A 39 0.56 -0.26 -10.91
CA GLY A 39 0.90 -1.01 -12.12
C GLY A 39 1.01 -2.52 -11.92
N GLU A 40 1.22 -3.25 -13.02
CA GLU A 40 1.65 -4.65 -12.98
C GLU A 40 3.13 -4.73 -12.57
N GLU A 41 3.47 -5.67 -11.68
CA GLU A 41 4.85 -5.82 -11.22
C GLU A 41 5.80 -6.16 -12.40
N SER A 42 6.72 -5.24 -12.72
CA SER A 42 7.97 -5.52 -13.42
C SER A 42 9.09 -5.05 -12.50
N HIS A 43 9.78 -6.00 -11.87
CA HIS A 43 10.97 -5.77 -11.04
C HIS A 43 11.86 -4.64 -11.58
N SER A 44 11.79 -3.48 -10.95
CA SER A 44 12.82 -2.44 -11.03
C SER A 44 12.71 -1.62 -9.77
N GLN A 45 13.49 -2.04 -8.77
CA GLN A 45 13.94 -1.18 -7.69
C GLN A 45 14.58 0.07 -8.32
N ASN A 46 13.80 1.11 -8.55
CA ASN A 46 14.35 2.43 -8.84
C ASN A 46 14.78 3.01 -7.49
N GLY A 47 15.97 2.58 -7.07
CA GLY A 47 16.73 3.25 -6.04
C GLY A 47 16.97 4.70 -6.48
N HIS A 48 16.12 5.60 -6.00
CA HIS A 48 16.49 7.00 -5.87
C HIS A 48 17.15 7.15 -4.49
N PRO A 49 18.45 7.46 -4.43
CA PRO A 49 19.21 7.57 -3.18
C PRO A 49 18.92 8.87 -2.40
N GLU A 50 17.86 9.59 -2.75
CA GLU A 50 17.56 10.92 -2.23
C GLU A 50 16.08 11.04 -1.84
N GLU A 51 15.57 10.22 -0.93
CA GLU A 51 14.35 10.59 -0.21
C GLU A 51 14.33 10.00 1.20
N VAL A 52 14.21 10.90 2.16
CA VAL A 52 14.39 10.69 3.59
C VAL A 52 13.20 9.89 4.14
N SER A 53 13.45 8.65 4.57
CA SER A 53 12.66 7.95 5.61
C SER A 53 11.13 8.03 5.50
N LEU A 54 10.58 7.99 4.28
CA LEU A 54 9.14 7.86 4.09
C LEU A 54 8.74 6.41 4.31
N LEU A 55 7.55 6.23 4.89
CA LEU A 55 6.97 4.92 5.09
C LEU A 55 6.21 4.52 3.83
N GLU A 56 6.51 3.35 3.28
CA GLU A 56 5.88 2.85 2.06
C GLU A 56 4.91 1.70 2.36
N PHE A 57 3.73 1.75 1.75
CA PHE A 57 2.71 0.71 1.80
C PHE A 57 2.56 0.09 0.42
N HIS A 58 2.97 -1.16 0.30
CA HIS A 58 2.92 -1.94 -0.92
C HIS A 58 1.71 -2.87 -0.84
N PHE A 59 0.65 -2.54 -1.55
CA PHE A 59 -0.53 -3.38 -1.68
C PHE A 59 -0.40 -4.23 -2.93
N GLU A 60 -0.37 -5.54 -2.75
CA GLU A 60 -0.28 -6.51 -3.84
C GLU A 60 -1.57 -7.31 -3.93
N THR A 61 -2.20 -7.30 -5.11
CA THR A 61 -3.45 -8.01 -5.34
C THR A 61 -3.48 -8.66 -6.72
N GLU A 62 -4.18 -9.79 -6.84
CA GLU A 62 -4.51 -10.39 -8.14
C GLU A 62 -5.85 -9.86 -8.70
N ALA A 63 -6.56 -9.03 -7.92
CA ALA A 63 -7.82 -8.43 -8.35
C ALA A 63 -7.59 -7.50 -9.55
N PRO A 64 -8.37 -7.62 -10.63
CA PRO A 64 -8.31 -6.68 -11.73
C PRO A 64 -8.91 -5.34 -11.30
N PHE A 65 -8.22 -4.25 -11.64
CA PHE A 65 -8.72 -2.89 -11.45
C PHE A 65 -8.26 -1.98 -12.61
N ASP A 66 -8.87 -0.81 -12.72
CA ASP A 66 -8.54 0.17 -13.76
C ASP A 66 -7.42 1.11 -13.28
N TYR A 67 -6.30 1.18 -14.01
CA TYR A 67 -5.18 2.08 -13.70
C TYR A 67 -5.55 3.57 -13.83
N GLY A 68 -6.68 3.89 -14.46
CA GLY A 68 -7.25 5.23 -14.53
C GLY A 68 -8.09 5.63 -13.30
N MET A 69 -8.26 4.75 -12.32
CA MET A 69 -9.01 5.05 -11.09
C MET A 69 -8.39 6.23 -10.34
N GLN A 70 -9.25 7.07 -9.76
CA GLN A 70 -8.79 8.12 -8.88
C GLN A 70 -8.27 7.52 -7.56
N GLU A 71 -7.35 8.23 -6.92
CA GLU A 71 -6.76 7.81 -5.65
C GLU A 71 -7.81 7.48 -4.57
N SER A 72 -8.90 8.26 -4.50
CA SER A 72 -10.00 7.98 -3.57
C SER A 72 -10.74 6.67 -3.88
N GLU A 73 -10.88 6.32 -5.16
CA GLU A 73 -11.50 5.06 -5.60
C GLU A 73 -10.59 3.87 -5.28
N LEU A 74 -9.27 4.03 -5.48
CA LEU A 74 -8.27 3.03 -5.11
C LEU A 74 -8.25 2.77 -3.60
N LYS A 75 -8.29 3.83 -2.78
CA LYS A 75 -8.35 3.70 -1.32
C LYS A 75 -9.60 2.93 -0.88
N ASN A 76 -10.76 3.22 -1.49
CA ASN A 76 -12.00 2.50 -1.20
C ASN A 76 -11.94 1.02 -1.63
N LEU A 77 -11.36 0.74 -2.80
CA LEU A 77 -11.15 -0.64 -3.26
C LEU A 77 -10.25 -1.41 -2.28
N LEU A 78 -9.11 -0.84 -1.88
CA LEU A 78 -8.18 -1.45 -0.95
C LEU A 78 -8.80 -1.67 0.44
N ALA A 79 -9.57 -0.72 0.94
CA ALA A 79 -10.31 -0.87 2.19
C ALA A 79 -11.29 -2.04 2.11
N SER A 80 -12.04 -2.18 1.02
CA SER A 80 -12.95 -3.32 0.79
C SER A 80 -12.20 -4.65 0.75
N LEU A 81 -11.04 -4.71 0.08
CA LEU A 81 -10.23 -5.93 0.00
C LEU A 81 -9.61 -6.32 1.35
N LEU A 82 -9.28 -5.34 2.19
CA LEU A 82 -8.83 -5.58 3.56
C LEU A 82 -9.94 -6.15 4.44
N GLU A 83 -11.18 -5.70 4.27
CA GLU A 83 -12.34 -6.16 5.06
C GLU A 83 -12.75 -7.60 4.74
N ASP A 84 -12.46 -8.10 3.53
CA ASP A 84 -12.74 -9.49 3.13
C ASP A 84 -11.90 -10.54 3.88
N GLY A 85 -10.94 -10.12 4.72
CA GLY A 85 -10.35 -10.92 5.79
C GLY A 85 -9.23 -11.88 5.37
N SER A 86 -8.78 -11.84 4.12
CA SER A 86 -7.64 -12.63 3.62
C SER A 86 -6.28 -11.93 3.71
N ALA A 87 -6.26 -10.66 4.10
CA ALA A 87 -5.05 -9.85 3.97
C ALA A 87 -3.90 -10.31 4.88
N GLN A 88 -2.71 -10.48 4.31
CA GLN A 88 -1.48 -10.75 5.05
C GLN A 88 -0.61 -9.49 5.10
N ILE A 89 -0.18 -9.11 6.30
CA ILE A 89 0.66 -7.92 6.51
C ILE A 89 2.06 -8.36 6.92
N LYS A 90 3.10 -7.82 6.27
CA LYS A 90 4.50 -7.97 6.66
C LYS A 90 5.13 -6.61 6.77
N THR A 91 5.90 -6.40 7.84
CA THR A 91 6.62 -5.14 8.08
C THR A 91 8.12 -5.40 8.04
N SER A 92 8.85 -4.56 7.31
CA SER A 92 10.30 -4.65 7.14
C SER A 92 10.90 -3.24 7.11
N GLY A 93 11.38 -2.75 8.26
CA GLY A 93 11.93 -1.39 8.35
C GLY A 93 10.86 -0.34 8.09
N ASN A 94 11.04 0.45 7.03
CA ASN A 94 10.08 1.48 6.59
C ASN A 94 9.12 0.98 5.50
N ASP A 95 9.10 -0.32 5.23
CA ASP A 95 8.22 -0.92 4.23
C ASP A 95 7.15 -1.78 4.90
N ILE A 96 5.90 -1.57 4.49
CA ILE A 96 4.75 -2.39 4.86
C ILE A 96 4.22 -3.06 3.60
N MET A 97 4.36 -4.38 3.53
CA MET A 97 3.78 -5.19 2.47
C MET A 97 2.41 -5.71 2.91
N VAL A 98 1.40 -5.49 2.07
CA VAL A 98 0.02 -5.92 2.27
C VAL A 98 -0.38 -6.80 1.09
N TYR A 99 -0.54 -8.09 1.33
CA TYR A 99 -1.03 -9.04 0.33
C TYR A 99 -2.54 -9.18 0.49
N LEU A 100 -3.31 -8.84 -0.55
CA LEU A 100 -4.78 -8.79 -0.56
C LEU A 100 -5.39 -9.93 -1.37
#